data_AF-A0A9P2MTS7-F1
#
_entry.id   AF-A0A9P2MTS7-F1
#
_cell.length_a   1.000
_cell.length_b   1.000
_cell.length_c   1.000
_cell.angle_alpha   90.00
_cell.angle_beta   90.00
_cell.angle_gamma   90.00
#
_symmetry.space_group_name_H-M   'P 1'
#
loop_
_entity.id
_entity.type
_entity.pdbx_description
1 polymer ?
#
loop_
_entity_poly.entity_id
_entity_poly.type
_entity_poly.pdbx_seq_one_letter_code
_entity_poly.pdbx_strand_id
1 'polypeptide(L)'
;MVHDRIAEELEAKGFYRRAAARWGEVMLLVETDKERHQVTMRRLECSRKAQKPPEPPDNFGDLRKAVDRTYAEMGIDGVSDEIWRNYPDS
;
A
#
# COMPACT_ATOMS: atom_id res chain seq x y z
N MET A 1 2.95 32.26 -8.12
CA MET A 1 2.96 30.90 -7.55
C MET A 1 1.52 30.59 -7.20
N VAL A 2 0.97 29.45 -7.62
CA VAL A 2 -0.45 29.16 -7.43
C VAL A 2 -0.71 28.76 -5.98
N HIS A 3 -1.66 29.45 -5.35
CA HIS A 3 -2.05 29.22 -3.96
C HIS A 3 -3.54 28.89 -3.89
N ASP A 4 -3.86 27.76 -3.25
CA ASP A 4 -5.23 27.41 -2.88
C ASP A 4 -5.23 26.94 -1.42
N ARG A 5 -5.88 27.72 -0.57
CA ARG A 5 -5.89 27.50 0.88
C ARG A 5 -6.43 26.11 1.24
N ILE A 6 -7.48 25.66 0.55
CA ILE A 6 -8.12 24.38 0.85
C ILE A 6 -7.21 23.23 0.47
N ALA A 7 -6.60 23.29 -0.72
CA ALA A 7 -5.66 22.28 -1.19
C ALA A 7 -4.45 22.18 -0.26
N GLU A 8 -3.89 23.33 0.14
CA GLU A 8 -2.74 23.41 1.06
C GLU A 8 -3.07 22.88 2.47
N GLU A 9 -4.25 23.21 3.01
CA GLU A 9 -4.70 22.65 4.29
C GLU A 9 -4.93 21.13 4.22
N LEU A 10 -5.42 20.61 3.09
CA LEU A 10 -5.60 19.18 2.89
C LEU A 10 -4.26 18.44 2.74
N GLU A 11 -3.28 19.04 2.07
CA GLU A 11 -1.90 18.53 2.00
C GLU A 11 -1.27 18.47 3.40
N ALA A 12 -1.40 19.54 4.18
CA ALA A 12 -0.84 19.62 5.53
C ALA A 12 -1.48 18.57 6.48
N LYS A 13 -2.78 18.28 6.31
CA LYS A 13 -3.49 17.23 7.06
C LYS A 13 -3.25 15.81 6.52
N GLY A 14 -2.52 15.65 5.42
CA GLY A 14 -2.25 14.35 4.80
C GLY A 14 -3.41 13.74 4.01
N PHE A 15 -4.47 14.49 3.73
CA PHE A 15 -5.61 14.03 2.93
C PHE A 15 -5.34 14.14 1.43
N TYR A 16 -4.30 13.44 0.97
CA TYR A 16 -3.73 13.62 -0.37
C TYR A 16 -4.69 13.32 -1.52
N ARG A 17 -5.64 12.39 -1.38
CA ARG A 17 -6.68 12.15 -2.41
C ARG A 17 -7.59 13.37 -2.60
N ARG A 18 -8.01 13.99 -1.49
CA ARG A 18 -8.89 15.17 -1.49
C ARG A 18 -8.12 16.40 -1.97
N ALA A 19 -6.87 16.54 -1.54
CA ALA A 19 -5.97 17.58 -2.04
C ALA A 19 -5.79 17.49 -3.57
N ALA A 20 -5.54 16.29 -4.11
CA ALA A 20 -5.42 16.07 -5.56
C ALA A 20 -6.70 16.42 -6.33
N ALA A 21 -7.87 16.15 -5.77
CA ALA A 21 -9.14 16.57 -6.36
C ALA A 21 -9.28 18.10 -6.39
N ARG A 22 -8.97 18.77 -5.28
CA ARG A 22 -9.00 20.23 -5.19
C ARG A 22 -8.01 20.89 -6.14
N TRP A 23 -6.79 20.37 -6.27
CA TRP A 23 -5.84 20.83 -7.30
C TRP A 23 -6.37 20.65 -8.72
N GLY A 24 -7.17 19.61 -8.98
CA GLY A 24 -7.87 19.45 -10.26
C GLY A 24 -8.85 20.59 -10.54
N GLU A 25 -9.58 21.07 -9.54
CA GLU A 25 -10.46 22.24 -9.68
C GLU A 25 -9.68 23.53 -9.89
N VAL A 26 -8.59 23.73 -9.13
CA VAL A 26 -7.70 24.89 -9.30
C VAL A 26 -7.09 24.93 -10.70
N MET A 27 -6.79 23.76 -11.30
CA MET A 27 -6.28 23.65 -12.66
C MET A 27 -7.22 24.26 -13.71
N LEU A 28 -8.54 24.23 -13.47
CA LEU A 28 -9.54 24.80 -14.36
C LEU A 28 -9.65 26.33 -14.23
N LEU A 29 -9.14 26.89 -13.14
CA LEU A 29 -9.25 28.32 -12.82
C LEU A 29 -7.99 29.12 -13.22
N VAL A 30 -6.86 28.44 -13.45
CA VAL A 30 -5.59 29.09 -13.81
C VAL A 30 -5.51 29.40 -15.30
N GLU A 31 -5.08 30.62 -15.62
CA GLU A 31 -5.08 31.14 -16.99
C GLU A 31 -3.79 30.79 -17.75
N THR A 32 -2.65 30.78 -17.06
CA THR A 32 -1.35 30.59 -17.69
C THR A 32 -0.89 29.15 -17.71
N ASP A 33 -0.13 28.78 -18.74
CA ASP A 33 0.46 27.44 -18.86
C ASP A 33 1.47 27.14 -17.75
N LYS A 34 2.19 28.17 -17.29
CA LYS A 34 3.12 28.05 -16.17
C LYS A 34 2.40 27.65 -14.88
N GLU A 35 1.23 28.25 -14.62
CA GLU A 35 0.40 27.91 -13.46
C GLU A 35 -0.24 26.53 -13.61
N ARG A 36 -0.74 26.19 -14.81
CA ARG A 36 -1.23 24.83 -15.11
C ARG A 36 -0.17 23.77 -14.85
N HIS A 37 1.06 24.01 -15.26
CA HIS A 37 2.18 23.11 -14.99
C HIS A 37 2.44 22.96 -13.47
N GLN A 38 2.47 24.07 -12.73
CA GLN A 38 2.64 24.03 -11.27
C GLN A 38 1.55 23.22 -10.57
N VAL A 39 0.28 23.46 -10.91
CA VAL A 39 -0.86 22.74 -10.33
C VAL A 39 -0.82 21.26 -10.70
N THR A 40 -0.43 20.94 -11.94
CA THR A 40 -0.27 19.55 -12.40
C THR A 40 0.79 18.81 -11.59
N MET A 41 1.93 19.45 -11.32
CA MET A 41 3.00 18.87 -10.49
C MET A 41 2.53 18.63 -9.05
N ARG A 42 1.86 19.60 -8.42
CA ARG A 42 1.31 19.43 -7.05
C ARG A 42 0.25 18.32 -6.98
N ARG A 43 -0.62 18.24 -7.99
CA ARG A 43 -1.62 17.18 -8.09
C ARG A 43 -0.97 15.79 -8.24
N LEU A 44 0.10 15.69 -9.02
CA LEU A 44 0.87 14.45 -9.19
C LEU A 44 1.54 14.03 -7.88
N GLU A 45 2.14 14.96 -7.14
CA GLU A 45 2.72 14.70 -5.82
C GLU A 45 1.70 14.19 -4.82
N CYS A 46 0.53 14.85 -4.74
CA CYS A 46 -0.58 14.37 -3.93
C CYS A 46 -1.02 12.95 -4.34
N SER A 47 -1.12 12.68 -5.65
CA SER A 47 -1.51 11.36 -6.16
C SER A 47 -0.50 10.28 -5.78
N ARG A 48 0.80 10.58 -5.83
CA ARG A 48 1.87 9.67 -5.37
C ARG A 48 1.79 9.40 -3.88
N LYS A 49 1.61 10.44 -3.05
CA LYS A 49 1.47 10.29 -1.59
C LYS A 49 0.16 9.58 -1.18
N ALA A 50 -0.86 9.65 -2.03
CA ALA A 50 -2.13 8.96 -1.83
C ALA A 50 -2.09 7.46 -2.18
N GLN A 51 -1.04 6.99 -2.87
CA GLN A 51 -0.87 5.57 -3.16
C GLN A 51 -0.66 4.82 -1.84
N LYS A 52 -1.38 3.71 -1.70
CA LYS A 52 -1.17 2.79 -0.58
C LYS A 52 0.26 2.23 -0.72
N PRO A 53 1.06 2.19 0.35
CA PRO A 53 2.31 1.46 0.30
C PRO A 53 2.01 0.02 -0.13
N PRO A 54 2.85 -0.59 -0.99
CA PRO A 54 2.65 -1.97 -1.38
C PRO A 54 2.54 -2.82 -0.13
N GLU A 55 1.53 -3.70 -0.08
CA GLU A 55 1.44 -4.65 1.02
C GLU A 55 2.73 -5.49 1.01
N PRO A 56 3.42 -5.61 2.16
CA PRO A 56 4.56 -6.50 2.23
C PRO A 56 4.11 -7.90 1.82
N PRO A 57 4.95 -8.66 1.08
CA PRO A 57 4.62 -10.03 0.74
C PRO A 57 4.37 -10.83 2.01
N ASP A 58 3.38 -11.72 1.98
CA ASP A 58 3.10 -12.59 3.11
C ASP A 58 4.33 -13.44 3.44
N ASN A 59 4.99 -13.15 4.57
CA ASN A 59 6.14 -13.90 5.03
C ASN A 59 5.71 -14.97 6.03
N PHE A 60 5.31 -16.14 5.52
CA PHE A 60 5.03 -17.31 6.35
C PHE A 60 6.29 -18.09 6.76
N GLY A 61 7.49 -17.56 6.50
CA GLY A 61 8.75 -18.24 6.81
C GLY A 61 8.92 -18.51 8.31
N ASP A 62 8.53 -17.56 9.16
CA ASP A 62 8.62 -17.71 10.60
C ASP A 62 7.55 -18.68 11.12
N LEU A 63 6.36 -18.69 10.51
CA LEU A 63 5.31 -19.66 10.80
C LEU A 63 5.78 -21.08 10.43
N ARG A 64 6.41 -21.25 9.26
CA ARG A 64 6.96 -22.55 8.85
C ARG A 64 8.02 -23.05 9.82
N LYS A 65 8.96 -22.19 10.24
CA LYS A 65 9.98 -22.55 11.24
C LYS A 65 9.37 -22.96 12.59
N ALA A 66 8.32 -22.28 13.03
CA ALA A 66 7.64 -22.62 14.27
C ALA A 66 6.95 -23.99 14.17
N VAL A 67 6.31 -24.29 13.03
CA VAL A 67 5.73 -25.60 12.74
C VAL A 67 6.80 -26.69 12.72
N ASP A 68 7.89 -26.47 11.98
CA ASP A 68 9.01 -27.43 11.87
C ASP A 68 9.61 -27.74 13.26
N ARG A 69 9.79 -26.71 14.10
CA ARG A 69 10.23 -26.88 15.49
C ARG A 69 9.25 -27.72 16.30
N THR A 70 7.95 -27.47 16.14
CA THR A 70 6.91 -28.22 16.86
C THR A 70 6.91 -29.69 16.43
N TYR A 71 7.09 -29.96 15.14
CA TYR A 71 7.24 -31.33 14.63
C TYR A 71 8.46 -32.04 15.22
N ALA A 72 9.60 -31.36 15.31
CA ALA A 72 10.81 -31.90 15.94
C ALA A 72 10.63 -32.15 17.46
N GLU A 73 9.98 -31.24 18.18
CA GLU A 73 9.67 -31.43 19.61
C GLU A 73 8.71 -32.61 19.85
N MET A 74 7.82 -32.90 18.90
CA MET A 74 6.94 -34.06 18.93
C MET A 74 7.58 -35.35 18.40
N GLY A 75 8.82 -35.29 17.89
CA GLY A 75 9.53 -36.44 17.32
C GLY A 75 8.88 -37.00 16.04
N ILE A 76 8.15 -36.14 15.31
CA ILE A 76 7.51 -36.46 14.03
C ILE A 76 8.13 -35.67 12.88
N ASP A 77 9.31 -35.08 13.12
CA ASP A 77 10.11 -34.45 12.08
C ASP A 77 10.50 -35.47 11.01
N GLY A 78 10.22 -35.13 9.75
CA GLY A 78 10.51 -36.00 8.61
C GLY A 78 9.50 -37.13 8.39
N VAL A 79 8.41 -37.18 9.17
CA VAL A 79 7.30 -38.06 8.77
C VAL A 79 6.51 -37.42 7.63
N SER A 80 6.19 -38.23 6.61
CA SER A 80 5.42 -37.80 5.45
C SER A 80 4.06 -37.22 5.86
N ASP A 81 3.46 -36.40 4.98
CA ASP A 81 2.08 -35.91 5.13
C ASP A 81 1.06 -37.05 5.33
N GLU A 82 1.46 -38.29 5.07
CA GLU A 82 0.66 -39.52 5.25
C GLU A 82 0.23 -39.75 6.69
N ILE A 83 1.00 -39.30 7.71
CA ILE A 83 0.52 -39.35 9.11
C ILE A 83 -0.76 -38.53 9.29
N TRP A 84 -0.88 -37.42 8.56
CA TRP A 84 -2.01 -36.50 8.65
C TRP A 84 -3.10 -36.79 7.63
N ARG A 85 -2.86 -37.72 6.69
CA ARG A 85 -3.87 -38.17 5.74
C ARG A 85 -4.84 -39.13 6.43
N ASN A 86 -6.13 -38.80 6.34
CA ASN A 86 -7.22 -39.63 6.86
C ASN A 86 -7.93 -40.45 5.75
N TYR A 87 -7.32 -40.59 4.57
CA TYR A 87 -7.89 -41.31 3.44
C TYR A 87 -7.00 -42.51 3.08
N PRO A 88 -7.58 -43.67 2.73
CA PRO A 88 -6.81 -44.86 2.37
C PRO A 88 -6.06 -44.66 1.04
N ASP A 89 -4.86 -45.24 0.95
CA ASP A 89 -4.11 -45.29 -0.32
C ASP A 89 -4.89 -46.12 -1.35
N SER A 90 -5.03 -45.53 -2.55
CA SER A 90 -5.79 -46.09 -3.67
C SER A 90 -5.01 -47.15 -4.45
#